data_AF-A0A183I679-F1
#
_entry.id   AF-A0A183I679-F1
#
_cell.length_a   1.000
_cell.length_b   1.000
_cell.length_c   1.000
_cell.angle_alpha   90.00
_cell.angle_beta   90.00
_cell.angle_gamma   90.00
#
_symmetry.space_group_name_H-M   'P 1'
#
loop_
_entity.id
_entity.type
_entity.pdbx_description
1 polymer ?
#
loop_
_entity_poly.entity_id
_entity_poly.type
_entity_poly.pdbx_seq_one_letter_code
_entity_poly.pdbx_strand_id
1 'polypeptide(L)'
;MYQEDRDSITNLSLSYDVEQFRKRMAPVLKKYPSYDTMFTLERWLRSYDNDIEEATKRMTRALQNLYALDAYRNYDSAESLNDFLHTINRAADYLPG
;
A
#
# COMPACT_ATOMS: atom_id res chain seq x y z
N MET A 1 18.86 -6.53 -29.62
CA MET A 1 17.70 -6.11 -28.79
C MET A 1 18.20 -5.03 -27.86
N TYR A 2 17.80 -3.78 -28.10
CA TYR A 2 18.30 -2.62 -27.39
C TYR A 2 17.70 -2.56 -25.97
N GLN A 3 18.39 -1.88 -25.05
CA GLN A 3 17.94 -1.74 -23.65
C GLN A 3 16.56 -1.07 -23.57
N GLU A 4 16.30 -0.10 -24.45
CA GLU A 4 15.04 0.64 -24.57
C GLU A 4 13.84 -0.27 -24.93
N ASP A 5 14.06 -1.30 -25.75
CA ASP A 5 13.01 -2.25 -26.10
C ASP A 5 12.60 -3.11 -24.90
N ARG A 6 13.58 -3.50 -24.05
CA ARG A 6 13.29 -4.29 -22.86
C ARG A 6 12.55 -3.48 -21.82
N ASP A 7 13.01 -2.26 -21.56
CA ASP A 7 12.40 -1.37 -20.58
C ASP A 7 10.96 -1.00 -20.97
N SER A 8 10.69 -0.84 -22.27
CA SER A 8 9.35 -0.60 -22.80
C SER A 8 8.42 -1.81 -22.57
N ILE A 9 8.91 -3.03 -22.78
CA ILE A 9 8.14 -4.27 -22.59
C ILE A 9 7.83 -4.50 -21.11
N THR A 10 8.81 -4.31 -20.22
CA THR A 10 8.59 -4.42 -18.77
C THR A 10 7.61 -3.36 -18.26
N ASN A 11 7.69 -2.13 -18.75
CA ASN A 11 6.74 -1.07 -18.38
C ASN A 11 5.31 -1.38 -18.85
N LEU A 12 5.16 -1.96 -20.04
CA LEU A 12 3.85 -2.37 -20.56
C LEU A 12 3.25 -3.52 -19.73
N SER A 13 4.07 -4.53 -19.39
CA SER A 13 3.67 -5.65 -18.53
C SER A 13 3.27 -5.17 -17.14
N LEU A 14 4.07 -4.26 -16.56
CA LEU A 14 3.80 -3.71 -15.23
C LEU A 14 2.49 -2.90 -15.20
N SER A 15 2.22 -2.11 -16.24
CA SER A 15 0.94 -1.39 -16.36
C SER A 15 -0.25 -2.36 -16.40
N TYR A 16 -0.12 -3.46 -17.14
CA TYR A 16 -1.14 -4.49 -17.21
C TYR A 16 -1.38 -5.15 -15.84
N ASP A 17 -0.31 -5.53 -15.14
CA ASP A 17 -0.41 -6.18 -13.83
C ASP A 17 -1.03 -5.26 -12.79
N VAL A 18 -0.68 -3.97 -12.80
CA VAL A 18 -1.30 -2.96 -11.93
C VAL A 18 -2.79 -2.80 -12.22
N GLU A 19 -3.22 -2.83 -13.47
CA GLU A 19 -4.65 -2.80 -13.81
C GLU A 19 -5.40 -4.05 -13.33
N GLN A 20 -4.81 -5.24 -13.48
CA GLN A 20 -5.41 -6.48 -12.98
C GLN A 20 -5.53 -6.45 -11.45
N PHE A 21 -4.48 -6.00 -10.78
CA PHE A 21 -4.48 -5.83 -9.33
C PHE A 21 -5.53 -4.79 -8.89
N ARG A 22 -5.62 -3.65 -9.58
CA ARG A 22 -6.64 -2.61 -9.32
C ARG A 22 -8.05 -3.18 -9.44
N LYS A 23 -8.34 -3.96 -10.49
CA LYS A 23 -9.64 -4.64 -10.67
C LYS A 23 -9.94 -5.58 -9.51
N ARG A 24 -8.97 -6.37 -9.07
CA ARG A 24 -9.11 -7.30 -7.94
C ARG A 24 -9.37 -6.57 -6.62
N MET A 25 -8.69 -5.44 -6.42
CA MET A 25 -8.79 -4.61 -5.22
C MET A 25 -9.97 -3.63 -5.25
N ALA A 26 -10.70 -3.49 -6.36
CA ALA A 26 -11.76 -2.49 -6.53
C ALA A 26 -12.78 -2.44 -5.37
N PRO A 27 -13.25 -3.56 -4.78
CA PRO A 27 -14.16 -3.51 -3.62
C PRO A 27 -13.53 -2.87 -2.37
N VAL A 28 -12.22 -3.07 -2.18
CA VAL A 28 -11.45 -2.54 -1.05
C VAL A 28 -11.09 -1.08 -1.31
N LEU A 29 -10.63 -0.74 -2.51
CA LEU A 29 -10.24 0.62 -2.90
C LEU A 29 -11.43 1.60 -2.89
N LYS A 30 -12.65 1.13 -3.15
CA LYS A 30 -13.87 1.94 -2.92
C LYS A 30 -14.01 2.43 -1.49
N LYS A 31 -13.53 1.66 -0.50
CA LYS A 31 -13.52 2.06 0.92
C LYS A 31 -12.32 2.91 1.29
N TYR A 32 -11.21 2.75 0.56
CA TYR A 32 -9.93 3.40 0.83
C TYR A 32 -9.38 4.11 -0.43
N PRO A 33 -10.08 5.14 -0.94
CA PRO A 33 -9.80 5.71 -2.25
C PRO A 33 -8.43 6.41 -2.34
N SER A 34 -7.86 6.86 -1.21
CA SER A 34 -6.50 7.44 -1.17
C SER A 34 -5.40 6.46 -1.58
N TYR A 35 -5.68 5.16 -1.52
CA TYR A 35 -4.75 4.09 -1.91
C TYR A 35 -4.92 3.65 -3.37
N ASP A 36 -5.90 4.17 -4.12
CA ASP A 36 -6.14 3.85 -5.55
C ASP A 36 -5.26 4.70 -6.48
N THR A 37 -3.94 4.70 -6.22
CA THR A 37 -2.95 5.41 -7.04
C THR A 37 -2.02 4.41 -7.73
N MET A 38 -1.58 4.75 -8.94
CA MET A 38 -0.65 3.90 -9.72
C MET A 38 0.58 3.52 -8.88
N PHE A 39 1.21 4.52 -8.26
CA PHE A 39 2.39 4.34 -7.41
C PHE A 39 2.14 3.39 -6.23
N THR A 40 1.01 3.54 -5.54
CA THR A 40 0.70 2.68 -4.39
C THR A 40 0.50 1.23 -4.83
N LEU A 41 -0.29 1.01 -5.87
CA LEU A 41 -0.60 -0.32 -6.38
C LEU A 41 0.66 -1.03 -6.92
N GLU A 42 1.50 -0.30 -7.65
CA GLU A 42 2.79 -0.79 -8.13
C GLU A 42 3.71 -1.17 -6.97
N ARG A 43 3.82 -0.32 -5.94
CA ARG A 43 4.65 -0.59 -4.76
C ARG A 43 4.21 -1.88 -4.05
N TRP A 44 2.90 -2.09 -3.91
CA TRP A 44 2.37 -3.32 -3.32
C TRP A 44 2.71 -4.54 -4.16
N LEU A 45 2.51 -4.51 -5.48
CA LEU A 45 2.87 -5.64 -6.35
C LEU A 45 4.36 -5.97 -6.30
N ARG A 46 5.22 -4.95 -6.44
CA ARG A 46 6.69 -5.15 -6.37
C ARG A 46 7.15 -5.75 -5.04
N SER A 47 6.45 -5.44 -3.94
CA SER A 47 6.79 -5.98 -2.61
C SER A 47 6.48 -7.46 -2.44
N TYR A 48 5.70 -8.04 -3.36
CA TYR A 48 5.29 -9.44 -3.34
C TYR A 48 5.56 -10.11 -4.70
N ASP A 49 6.67 -9.76 -5.35
CA ASP A 49 7.13 -10.38 -6.61
C ASP A 49 6.08 -10.38 -7.74
N ASN A 50 5.23 -9.35 -7.77
CA ASN A 50 4.08 -9.22 -8.67
C ASN A 50 3.00 -10.31 -8.52
N ASP A 51 2.99 -11.05 -7.41
CA ASP A 51 1.90 -11.94 -7.03
C ASP A 51 0.67 -11.12 -6.66
N ILE A 52 -0.27 -11.02 -7.61
CA ILE A 52 -1.53 -10.30 -7.45
C ILE A 52 -2.35 -10.84 -6.28
N GLU A 53 -2.34 -12.15 -6.03
CA GLU A 53 -3.15 -12.76 -4.97
C GLU A 53 -2.60 -12.44 -3.58
N GLU A 54 -1.29 -12.63 -3.39
CA GLU A 54 -0.64 -12.34 -2.12
C GLU A 54 -0.66 -10.83 -1.84
N ALA A 55 -0.39 -9.99 -2.86
CA ALA A 55 -0.51 -8.53 -2.73
C ALA A 55 -1.94 -8.11 -2.34
N THR A 56 -2.97 -8.72 -2.93
CA THR A 56 -4.38 -8.46 -2.60
C THR A 56 -4.67 -8.78 -1.14
N LYS A 57 -4.25 -9.97 -0.69
CA LYS A 57 -4.46 -10.43 0.68
C LYS A 57 -3.75 -9.51 1.69
N ARG A 58 -2.50 -9.14 1.40
CA ARG A 58 -1.67 -8.32 2.29
C ARG A 58 -2.17 -6.88 2.36
N MET A 59 -2.46 -6.26 1.22
CA MET A 59 -2.97 -4.89 1.17
C MET A 59 -4.35 -4.79 1.83
N THR A 60 -5.25 -5.75 1.58
CA THR A 60 -6.57 -5.78 2.23
C THR A 60 -6.44 -5.82 3.75
N ARG A 61 -5.61 -6.71 4.29
CA ARG A 61 -5.39 -6.81 5.74
C ARG A 61 -4.78 -5.54 6.32
N ALA A 62 -3.80 -4.95 5.62
CA ALA A 62 -3.16 -3.71 6.05
C ALA A 62 -4.16 -2.55 6.14
N LEU A 63 -4.98 -2.34 5.10
CA LEU A 63 -5.98 -1.27 5.08
C LEU A 63 -7.07 -1.46 6.13
N GLN A 64 -7.52 -2.70 6.35
CA GLN A 64 -8.47 -3.02 7.41
C GLN A 64 -7.90 -2.72 8.80
N ASN A 65 -6.62 -3.06 9.05
CA ASN A 65 -5.96 -2.77 10.31
C ASN A 65 -5.78 -1.27 10.52
N LEU A 66 -5.34 -0.53 9.50
CA LEU A 66 -5.18 0.93 9.59
C LEU A 66 -6.49 1.62 9.94
N TYR A 67 -7.60 1.16 9.34
CA TYR A 67 -8.91 1.68 9.64
C TYR A 67 -9.39 1.31 11.06
N ALA A 68 -9.20 0.06 11.47
CA ALA A 68 -9.57 -0.41 12.80
C ALA A 68 -8.83 0.32 13.92
N LEU A 69 -7.62 0.79 13.65
CA LEU A 69 -6.79 1.54 14.58
C LEU A 69 -7.03 3.05 14.54
N ASP A 70 -7.97 3.58 13.74
CA ASP A 70 -8.11 5.02 13.42
C ASP A 70 -6.78 5.67 12.94
N ALA A 71 -5.83 4.84 12.49
CA ALA A 71 -4.50 5.22 12.02
C ALA A 71 -4.47 5.62 10.54
N TYR A 72 -5.64 5.82 9.94
CA TYR A 72 -5.80 6.28 8.57
C TYR A 72 -5.81 7.82 8.46
N ARG A 73 -5.74 8.52 9.60
CA ARG A 73 -5.66 9.98 9.64
C ARG A 73 -4.39 10.47 8.97
N ASN A 74 -4.50 11.60 8.28
CA ASN A 74 -3.33 12.37 7.89
C ASN A 74 -2.80 13.05 9.15
N TYR A 75 -1.61 12.67 9.56
CA TYR A 75 -0.89 13.31 10.64
C TYR A 75 -0.12 14.49 10.08
N ASP A 76 -0.28 15.66 10.69
CA ASP A 76 0.37 16.89 10.23
C ASP A 76 1.89 16.86 10.46
N SER A 77 2.36 16.00 11.37
CA SER A 77 3.77 15.77 11.65
C SER A 77 4.05 14.35 12.18
N ALA A 78 5.32 13.94 12.15
CA ALA A 78 5.75 12.66 12.72
C ALA A 78 5.49 12.58 14.23
N GLU A 79 5.61 13.71 14.94
CA GLU A 79 5.29 13.83 16.36
C GLU A 79 3.81 13.54 16.63
N SER A 80 2.91 14.08 15.80
CA SER A 80 1.47 13.84 15.96
C SER A 80 1.07 12.37 15.71
N LEU A 81 1.80 11.67 14.82
CA LEU A 81 1.67 10.23 14.66
C LEU A 81 2.19 9.50 15.90
N ASN A 82 3.35 9.89 16.41
CA ASN A 82 3.96 9.27 17.58
C ASN A 82 3.04 9.40 18.81
N ASP A 83 2.54 10.61 19.10
CA ASP A 83 1.59 10.88 20.17
C ASP A 83 0.36 9.96 20.07
N PHE A 84 -0.17 9.78 18.86
CA PHE A 84 -1.28 8.88 18.62
C PHE A 84 -0.92 7.40 18.86
N LEU A 85 0.26 6.94 18.42
CA LEU A 85 0.72 5.58 18.67
C LEU A 85 0.84 5.28 20.18
N HIS A 86 1.28 6.27 20.98
CA HIS A 86 1.28 6.17 22.45
C HIS A 86 -0.14 6.05 23.04
N THR A 87 -1.17 6.60 22.39
CA THR A 87 -2.57 6.40 22.82
C THR A 87 -3.09 4.98 22.56
N ILE A 88 -2.58 4.30 21.53
CA ILE A 88 -3.01 2.95 21.15
C ILE A 88 -2.24 1.87 21.91
N ASN A 89 -0.94 2.07 22.14
CA ASN A 89 -0.06 1.04 22.68
C ASN A 89 0.90 1.61 23.72
N ARG A 90 0.74 1.18 24.97
CA ARG A 90 1.68 1.49 26.07
C ARG A 90 3.11 1.01 25.80
N ALA A 91 3.32 0.06 24.90
CA ALA A 91 4.66 -0.35 24.50
C ALA A 91 5.37 0.70 23.63
N ALA A 92 4.65 1.69 23.08
CA ALA A 92 5.25 2.80 22.33
C ALA A 92 6.23 3.60 23.19
N ASP A 93 6.03 3.68 24.51
CA ASP A 93 6.95 4.32 25.47
C ASP A 93 8.37 3.73 25.45
N TYR A 94 8.54 2.52 24.89
CA TYR A 94 9.80 1.78 24.85
C TYR A 94 10.36 1.62 23.43
N LEU A 95 9.67 2.13 22.41
CA LEU A 95 10.19 2.17 21.05
C LEU A 95 10.92 3.50 20.85
N PRO A 96 12.19 3.51 20.43
CA PRO A 96 12.82 4.75 20.02
C PRO A 96 12.09 5.26 18.77
N GLY A 97 11.43 6.42 18.90
CA GLY A 97 10.78 7.14 17.80
C GLY A 97 11.77 7.57 16.72
#